data_AF-A0A8W8NZJ2-F1
#
_entry.id   AF-A0A8W8NZJ2-F1
#
_cell.length_a   1.000
_cell.length_b   1.000
_cell.length_c   1.000
_cell.angle_alpha   90.00
_cell.angle_beta   90.00
_cell.angle_gamma   90.00
#
_symmetry.space_group_name_H-M   'P 1'
#
loop_
_entity.id
_entity.type
_entity.pdbx_description
1 polymer ?
#
loop_
_entity_poly.entity_id
_entity_poly.type
_entity_poly.pdbx_seq_one_letter_code
_entity_poly.pdbx_strand_id
1 'polypeptide(L)'
;MLEQKRQHLRESANYVKEGKTYEQDVSSADVNPCDIEALPGKRNFTGGENTAVLVLETTGLSRNSDIIQLAAFDGKEELNIYISPSQEITKKASEITGLKYDF
;
A
#
# COMPACT_ATOMS: atom_id res chain seq x y z
N MET A 1 29.94 14.69 -18.46
CA MET A 1 29.94 13.89 -17.21
C MET A 1 28.78 14.20 -16.25
N LEU A 2 28.22 15.42 -16.21
CA LEU A 2 27.06 15.74 -15.36
C LEU A 2 25.71 15.21 -15.89
N GLU A 3 25.53 15.14 -17.21
CA GLU A 3 24.28 14.67 -17.82
C GLU A 3 24.05 13.17 -17.66
N GLN A 4 25.10 12.35 -17.82
CA GLN A 4 25.04 10.90 -17.57
C GLN A 4 24.66 10.58 -16.12
N LYS A 5 25.07 11.41 -15.16
CA LYS A 5 24.75 11.25 -13.73
C LYS A 5 23.28 11.58 -13.42
N ARG A 6 22.67 12.52 -14.16
CA ARG A 6 21.24 12.86 -14.05
C ARG A 6 20.34 11.80 -14.68
N GLN A 7 20.78 11.17 -15.76
CA GLN A 7 20.01 10.12 -16.44
C GLN A 7 19.92 8.86 -15.57
N HIS A 8 21.02 8.45 -14.94
CA HIS A 8 21.03 7.32 -14.01
C HIS A 8 20.16 7.52 -12.75
N LEU A 9 20.06 8.76 -12.24
CA LEU A 9 19.18 9.10 -11.12
C LEU A 9 17.69 9.05 -11.48
N ARG A 10 17.34 9.36 -12.74
CA ARG A 10 15.95 9.22 -13.23
C ARG A 10 15.55 7.77 -13.44
N GLU A 11 16.47 6.93 -13.93
CA GLU A 11 16.20 5.50 -14.15
C GLU A 11 16.07 4.72 -12.83
N SER A 12 16.74 5.16 -11.77
CA SER A 12 16.64 4.55 -10.44
C SER A 12 15.42 5.03 -9.61
N ALA A 13 14.75 6.10 -10.02
CA ALA A 13 13.49 6.55 -9.41
C ALA A 13 12.27 5.73 -9.85
N ASN A 14 12.37 5.01 -10.98
CA ASN A 14 11.28 4.19 -11.53
C ASN A 14 11.31 2.72 -11.08
N TYR A 15 12.20 2.36 -10.15
CA TYR A 15 12.29 1.01 -9.61
C TYR A 15 11.88 1.01 -8.14
N VAL A 16 10.57 1.18 -7.91
CA VAL A 16 9.98 0.84 -6.60
C VAL A 16 10.16 -0.67 -6.45
N LYS A 17 11.04 -1.07 -5.53
CA LYS A 17 11.17 -2.47 -5.12
C LYS A 17 9.93 -2.77 -4.28
N GLU A 18 8.89 -3.29 -4.92
CA GLU A 18 7.76 -3.86 -4.20
C GLU A 18 8.28 -4.91 -3.21
N GLY A 19 7.82 -4.84 -1.96
CA GLY A 19 8.07 -5.89 -0.97
C GLY A 19 7.51 -7.23 -1.47
N LYS A 20 8.02 -8.36 -0.97
CA LYS A 20 7.37 -9.65 -1.22
C LYS A 20 6.01 -9.67 -0.51
N THR A 21 4.96 -9.29 -1.23
CA THR A 21 3.57 -9.22 -0.71
C THR A 21 2.89 -10.59 -0.71
N TYR A 22 3.35 -11.53 -1.53
CA TYR A 22 2.71 -12.82 -1.76
C TYR A 22 3.48 -13.97 -1.10
N GLU A 23 3.38 -14.08 0.22
CA GLU A 23 3.66 -15.34 0.92
C GLU A 23 2.36 -15.84 1.57
N GLN A 24 2.16 -17.16 1.58
CA GLN A 24 1.03 -17.78 2.28
C GLN A 24 1.32 -17.75 3.80
N ASP A 25 0.27 -17.63 4.63
CA ASP A 25 0.34 -17.65 6.11
C ASP A 25 0.93 -16.42 6.84
N VAL A 26 0.83 -15.20 6.29
CA VAL A 26 1.38 -13.96 6.95
C VAL A 26 0.56 -13.46 8.16
N SER A 27 -0.50 -14.16 8.58
CA SER A 27 -1.35 -13.71 9.68
C SER A 27 -1.27 -14.64 10.89
N SER A 28 -0.28 -14.43 11.76
CA SER A 28 -0.39 -14.81 13.18
C SER A 28 0.79 -14.27 14.00
N ALA A 29 0.70 -13.03 14.46
CA ALA A 29 1.45 -12.57 15.62
C ALA A 29 0.71 -11.41 16.32
N ASP A 30 0.13 -11.75 17.47
CA ASP A 30 -0.32 -10.91 18.59
C ASP A 30 -0.31 -9.39 18.40
N VAL A 31 -1.42 -8.85 17.89
CA VAL A 31 -1.66 -7.40 17.86
C VAL A 31 -2.51 -6.99 19.05
N ASN A 32 -2.03 -5.97 19.79
CA ASN A 32 -2.65 -5.44 21.01
C ASN A 32 -4.10 -4.95 20.70
N PRO A 33 -5.15 -5.48 21.36
CA PRO A 33 -6.53 -5.37 20.87
C PRO A 33 -7.23 -4.02 21.08
N CYS A 34 -6.60 -3.00 21.69
CA CYS A 34 -7.32 -1.80 22.12
C CYS A 34 -7.66 -0.78 21.02
N ASP A 35 -7.07 -0.84 19.82
CA ASP A 35 -7.32 0.17 18.76
C ASP A 35 -7.88 -0.41 17.45
N ILE A 36 -8.09 -1.73 17.39
CA ILE A 36 -8.61 -2.41 16.22
C ILE A 36 -10.13 -2.49 16.39
N GLU A 37 -10.86 -1.66 15.64
CA GLU A 37 -12.31 -1.87 15.48
C GLU A 37 -12.53 -3.31 15.00
N ALA A 38 -13.47 -4.01 15.64
CA ALA A 38 -13.79 -5.38 15.26
C ALA A 38 -14.12 -5.42 13.77
N LEU A 39 -13.32 -6.18 13.01
CA LEU A 39 -13.60 -6.41 11.61
C LEU A 39 -15.03 -6.96 11.50
N PRO A 40 -15.84 -6.48 10.53
CA PRO A 40 -17.17 -7.03 10.32
C PRO A 40 -17.06 -8.55 10.16
N GLY A 41 -17.93 -9.28 10.88
CA GLY A 41 -17.84 -10.74 10.99
C GLY A 41 -17.75 -11.42 9.61
N LYS A 42 -17.00 -12.54 9.56
CA LYS A 42 -16.81 -13.35 8.34
C LYS A 42 -18.15 -13.56 7.64
N ARG A 43 -18.32 -13.02 6.43
CA ARG A 43 -19.46 -13.35 5.58
C ARG A 43 -19.21 -14.69 4.91
N ASN A 44 -20.25 -15.52 4.88
CA ASN A 44 -20.24 -16.73 4.08
C ASN A 44 -20.60 -16.34 2.65
N PHE A 45 -19.64 -16.49 1.73
CA PHE A 45 -19.89 -16.25 0.32
C PHE A 45 -20.66 -17.42 -0.28
N THR A 46 -21.71 -17.12 -1.05
CA THR A 46 -22.62 -18.11 -1.66
C THR A 46 -22.15 -18.60 -3.04
N GLY A 47 -20.98 -18.14 -3.49
CA GLY A 47 -20.33 -18.57 -4.73
C GLY A 47 -20.75 -17.80 -5.99
N GLY A 48 -21.73 -16.90 -5.89
CA GLY A 48 -22.13 -15.98 -6.97
C GLY A 48 -21.61 -14.55 -6.82
N GLU A 49 -20.80 -14.27 -5.79
CA GLU A 49 -20.31 -12.94 -5.48
C GLU A 49 -18.95 -12.67 -6.14
N ASN A 50 -18.80 -11.51 -6.76
CA ASN A 50 -17.50 -11.06 -7.26
C ASN A 50 -16.60 -10.73 -6.06
N THR A 51 -15.42 -11.35 -6.01
CA THR A 51 -14.41 -11.08 -5.00
C THR A 51 -13.33 -10.20 -5.60
N ALA A 52 -12.95 -9.15 -4.89
CA ALA A 52 -11.78 -8.35 -5.22
C ALA A 52 -10.82 -8.34 -4.03
N VAL A 53 -9.54 -8.47 -4.33
CA VAL A 53 -8.46 -8.22 -3.37
C VAL A 53 -8.20 -6.72 -3.36
N LEU A 54 -8.12 -6.12 -2.18
CA LEU A 54 -7.87 -4.69 -1.99
C LEU A 54 -6.62 -4.51 -1.11
N VAL A 55 -5.75 -3.58 -1.50
CA VAL A 55 -4.58 -3.15 -0.74
C VAL A 55 -4.54 -1.62 -0.70
N LEU A 56 -4.14 -1.06 0.44
CA LEU A 56 -4.00 0.38 0.66
C LEU A 56 -2.60 0.70 1.17
N GLU A 57 -2.03 1.79 0.68
CA GLU A 57 -0.85 2.43 1.27
C GLU A 57 -1.24 3.77 1.89
N THR A 58 -0.59 4.13 2.99
CA THR A 58 -0.97 5.31 3.79
C THR A 58 0.25 6.15 4.19
N THR A 59 0.03 7.42 4.56
CA THR A 59 1.11 8.29 5.07
C THR A 59 1.70 7.80 6.40
N GLY A 60 0.99 6.93 7.13
CA GLY A 60 1.37 6.37 8.42
C GLY A 60 0.31 5.42 8.97
N LEU A 61 0.49 4.90 10.19
CA LEU A 61 -0.44 3.93 10.81
C LEU A 61 -1.55 4.58 11.65
N SER A 62 -1.54 5.91 11.79
CA SER A 62 -2.54 6.62 12.57
C SER A 62 -3.88 6.68 11.82
N ARG A 63 -5.00 6.75 12.55
CA ARG A 63 -6.36 6.88 11.97
C ARG A 63 -6.58 8.18 11.19
N ASN A 64 -5.73 9.19 11.40
CA ASN A 64 -5.73 10.43 10.64
C ASN A 64 -4.74 10.42 9.46
N SER A 65 -4.11 9.28 9.15
CA SER A 65 -3.19 9.16 8.01
C SER A 65 -3.98 9.17 6.69
N ASP A 66 -3.40 9.75 5.65
CA ASP A 66 -4.02 9.79 4.33
C ASP A 66 -3.79 8.47 3.62
N ILE A 67 -4.77 8.02 2.83
CA ILE A 67 -4.55 6.96 1.84
C ILE A 67 -3.83 7.58 0.65
N ILE A 68 -2.69 7.01 0.26
CA ILE A 68 -1.82 7.50 -0.82
C ILE A 68 -1.75 6.56 -2.02
N GLN A 69 -2.20 5.31 -1.85
CA GLN A 69 -2.41 4.38 -2.96
C GLN A 69 -3.61 3.47 -2.66
N LEU A 70 -4.40 3.18 -3.69
CA LEU A 70 -5.43 2.15 -3.69
C LEU A 70 -5.18 1.18 -4.83
N ALA A 71 -4.98 -0.09 -4.50
CA ALA A 71 -4.81 -1.16 -5.47
C ALA A 71 -5.89 -2.23 -5.29
N ALA A 72 -6.50 -2.66 -6.39
CA ALA A 72 -7.50 -3.72 -6.38
C ALA A 72 -7.37 -4.66 -7.58
N PHE A 73 -7.75 -5.93 -7.40
CA PHE A 73 -7.78 -6.93 -8.46
C PHE A 73 -8.93 -7.92 -8.23
N ASP A 74 -9.75 -8.16 -9.25
CA ASP A 74 -10.92 -9.05 -9.16
C ASP A 74 -10.72 -10.42 -9.85
N GLY A 75 -9.50 -10.70 -10.31
CA GLY A 75 -9.20 -11.88 -11.12
C GLY A 75 -9.17 -11.62 -12.63
N LYS A 76 -9.63 -10.45 -13.10
CA LYS A 76 -9.70 -10.08 -14.51
C LYS A 76 -9.13 -8.68 -14.76
N GLU A 77 -9.57 -7.72 -13.97
CA GLU A 77 -9.21 -6.31 -14.11
C GLU A 77 -8.43 -5.86 -12.87
N GLU A 78 -7.46 -4.98 -13.11
CA GLU A 78 -6.66 -4.34 -12.08
C GLU A 78 -6.96 -2.85 -11.98
N LEU A 79 -6.93 -2.34 -10.76
CA LEU A 79 -7.00 -0.93 -10.44
C LEU A 79 -5.76 -0.59 -9.61
N ASN A 80 -5.04 0.45 -10.01
CA ASN A 80 -3.92 0.97 -9.22
C ASN A 80 -3.87 2.49 -9.34
N ILE A 81 -4.25 3.18 -8.25
CA ILE A 81 -4.40 4.63 -8.23
C ILE A 81 -3.53 5.20 -7.11
N TYR A 82 -2.74 6.22 -7.46
CA TYR A 82 -2.02 7.06 -6.51
C TYR A 82 -2.83 8.31 -6.18
N ILE A 83 -2.83 8.70 -4.91
CA ILE A 83 -3.59 9.84 -4.39
C ILE A 83 -2.60 10.82 -3.76
N SER A 84 -2.67 12.09 -4.15
CA SER A 84 -1.87 13.15 -3.54
C SER A 84 -2.23 13.31 -2.06
N PRO A 85 -1.26 13.17 -1.13
CA PRO A 85 -1.51 13.38 0.28
C PRO A 85 -1.69 14.88 0.60
N SER A 86 -2.46 15.15 1.64
CA SER A 86 -2.59 16.46 2.27
C SER A 86 -1.55 16.70 3.38
N GLN A 87 -0.84 15.65 3.80
CA GLN A 87 0.16 15.68 4.87
C GLN A 87 1.38 14.80 4.56
N GLU A 88 2.51 15.08 5.20
CA GLU A 88 3.76 14.37 4.95
C GLU A 88 3.66 12.86 5.17
N ILE A 89 4.25 12.07 4.26
CA ILE A 89 4.43 10.63 4.44
C ILE A 89 5.50 10.43 5.51
N THR A 90 5.16 9.74 6.59
CA THR A 90 6.12 9.46 7.66
C THR A 90 7.33 8.69 7.11
N LYS A 91 8.52 8.97 7.64
CA LYS A 91 9.76 8.29 7.22
C LYS A 91 9.60 6.76 7.22
N LYS A 92 8.92 6.21 8.24
CA LYS A 92 8.70 4.76 8.33
C LYS A 92 7.76 4.23 7.25
N ALA A 93 6.68 4.95 6.93
CA ALA A 93 5.80 4.58 5.83
C ALA A 93 6.56 4.64 4.48
N SER A 94 7.37 5.68 4.25
CA SER A 94 8.21 5.75 3.05
C SER A 94 9.26 4.63 2.97
N GLU A 95 9.84 4.21 4.08
CA GLU A 95 10.78 3.06 4.13
C GLU A 95 10.10 1.72 3.79
N ILE A 96 8.85 1.54 4.20
CA ILE A 96 8.08 0.30 3.96
C ILE A 96 7.55 0.27 2.52
N THR A 97 6.94 1.36 2.07
CA THR A 97 6.18 1.43 0.81
C THR A 97 7.02 1.91 -0.37
N GLY A 98 8.15 2.58 -0.11
CA GLY A 98 8.95 3.27 -1.12
C GLY A 98 8.35 4.60 -1.58
N LEU A 99 7.17 4.99 -1.12
CA LEU A 99 6.47 6.19 -1.57
C LEU A 99 7.01 7.46 -0.89
N LYS A 100 7.19 8.50 -1.69
CA LYS A 100 7.61 9.84 -1.28
C LYS A 100 6.78 10.87 -2.02
N TYR A 101 6.55 12.01 -1.38
CA TYR A 101 5.78 13.11 -1.96
C TYR A 101 6.45 14.44 -1.61
N ASP A 102 6.70 15.26 -2.62
CA ASP A 102 7.23 16.61 -2.46
C ASP A 102 6.06 17.60 -2.47
N PHE A 103 5.95 18.40 -1.42
CA PHE A 103 4.89 19.41 -1.23
C PHE A 103 5.22 20.75 -1.89
#